data_AF-A0A3C1WPJ8-F1
#
_entry.id   AF-A0A3C1WPJ8-F1
#
_cell.length_a   1.000
_cell.length_b   1.000
_cell.length_c   1.000
_cell.angle_alpha   90.00
_cell.angle_beta   90.00
_cell.angle_gamma   90.00
#
_symmetry.space_group_name_H-M   'P 1'
#
loop_
_entity.id
_entity.type
_entity.pdbx_description
1 polymer ?
#
loop_
_entity_poly.entity_id
_entity_poly.type
_entity_poly.pdbx_seq_one_letter_code
_entity_poly.pdbx_strand_id
1 'polypeptide(L)'
;MRIKFFTTFFPLVLFSQFLFAQQLFTVYNTSNTPLLVNQINCIAREGNTIWAGTDYGIVSFDGSMWNFFLFDNQSASFLNNILAITIDSSGNKWIGTSGGGLGKFDGVNWTVFTTNNSQLPSNIVSAIAFDSQNRMWIGTTA
;
A
#
# COMPACT_ATOMS: atom_id res chain seq x y z
N MET A 1 14.76 26.48 -0.79
CA MET A 1 15.74 27.57 -0.84
C MET A 1 16.57 27.54 0.44
N ARG A 2 17.87 27.24 0.34
CA ARG A 2 18.84 27.32 1.45
C ARG A 2 20.16 27.85 0.88
N ILE A 3 20.69 28.93 1.47
CA ILE A 3 21.93 29.60 1.07
C ILE A 3 23.08 29.05 1.94
N LYS A 4 24.24 28.80 1.34
CA LYS A 4 25.51 28.54 2.05
C LYS A 4 26.65 29.26 1.32
N PHE A 5 27.55 29.88 2.10
CA PHE A 5 28.80 30.49 1.65
C PHE A 5 29.97 29.68 2.17
N PHE A 6 31.09 29.61 1.44
CA PHE A 6 32.45 29.52 2.01
C PHE A 6 33.52 30.00 1.01
N THR A 7 34.58 30.60 1.57
CA THR A 7 35.67 31.35 0.94
C THR A 7 36.90 30.48 0.58
N THR A 8 37.88 31.11 -0.08
CA THR A 8 38.93 30.54 -0.96
C THR A 8 40.11 29.77 -0.34
N PHE A 9 40.42 28.62 -0.97
CA PHE A 9 41.71 28.05 -1.45
C PHE A 9 42.92 27.79 -0.48
N PHE A 10 43.38 26.52 -0.42
CA PHE A 10 44.80 26.05 -0.48
C PHE A 10 44.83 24.52 -0.79
N PRO A 11 45.88 23.96 -1.45
CA PRO A 11 45.73 22.85 -2.40
C PRO A 11 46.15 21.44 -1.90
N LEU A 12 45.71 20.43 -2.68
CA LEU A 12 46.25 19.08 -2.82
C LEU A 12 46.28 18.18 -1.57
N VAL A 13 45.13 17.57 -1.29
CA VAL A 13 45.07 16.18 -0.84
C VAL A 13 44.19 15.43 -1.83
N LEU A 14 44.72 14.36 -2.42
CA LEU A 14 44.00 13.36 -3.21
C LEU A 14 42.83 12.82 -2.37
N PHE A 15 41.67 13.44 -2.50
CA PHE A 15 40.41 12.84 -2.09
C PHE A 15 39.83 12.19 -3.33
N SER A 16 39.86 10.86 -3.39
CA SER A 16 39.00 10.09 -4.26
C SER A 16 37.57 10.39 -3.86
N GLN A 17 37.02 11.48 -4.39
CA GLN A 17 35.59 11.72 -4.31
C GLN A 17 34.94 10.74 -5.28
N PHE A 18 34.74 9.52 -4.80
CA PHE A 18 33.58 8.75 -5.24
C PHE A 18 32.38 9.64 -5.00
N LEU A 19 31.91 10.29 -6.06
CA LEU A 19 30.62 10.94 -6.09
C LEU A 19 29.59 9.80 -6.00
N PHE A 20 29.30 9.32 -4.79
CA PHE A 20 28.14 8.49 -4.58
C PHE A 20 26.95 9.39 -4.89
N ALA A 21 26.30 9.16 -6.03
CA ALA A 21 24.99 9.73 -6.27
C ALA A 21 24.15 9.43 -5.02
N GLN A 22 23.60 10.47 -4.38
CA GLN A 22 22.63 10.23 -3.32
C GLN A 22 21.55 9.34 -3.89
N GLN A 23 21.33 8.19 -3.25
CA GLN A 23 20.29 7.29 -3.66
C GLN A 23 18.95 8.01 -3.45
N LEU A 24 18.32 8.43 -4.55
CA LEU A 24 17.06 9.21 -4.52
C LEU A 24 15.87 8.38 -3.99
N PHE A 25 16.04 7.06 -3.95
CA PHE A 25 15.01 6.12 -3.57
C PHE A 25 15.55 5.09 -2.58
N THR A 26 14.76 4.81 -1.55
CA THR A 26 14.94 3.61 -0.74
C THR A 26 14.15 2.47 -1.39
N VAL A 27 14.79 1.33 -1.63
CA VAL A 27 14.16 0.17 -2.25
C VAL A 27 13.77 -0.83 -1.18
N TYR A 28 12.52 -1.29 -1.21
CA TYR A 28 11.99 -2.35 -0.36
C TYR A 28 11.51 -3.51 -1.24
N ASN A 29 12.02 -4.71 -0.99
CA ASN A 29 11.68 -5.93 -1.73
C ASN A 29 11.93 -7.18 -0.85
N THR A 30 11.62 -8.37 -1.36
CA THR A 30 11.77 -9.65 -0.63
C THR A 30 13.22 -9.97 -0.22
N SER A 31 14.23 -9.33 -0.84
CA SER A 31 15.64 -9.56 -0.48
C SER A 31 16.10 -8.73 0.72
N ASN A 32 15.37 -7.66 1.08
CA ASN A 32 15.77 -6.73 2.15
C ASN A 32 14.65 -6.37 3.13
N THR A 33 13.50 -7.05 3.04
CA THR A 33 12.37 -6.89 3.95
C THR A 33 11.69 -8.23 4.20
N PRO A 34 10.80 -8.32 5.21
CA PRO A 34 9.95 -9.50 5.41
C PRO A 34 8.81 -9.64 4.38
N LEU A 35 8.75 -8.82 3.32
CA LEU A 35 7.79 -9.00 2.24
C LEU A 35 7.88 -10.42 1.66
N LEU A 36 6.72 -11.03 1.43
CA LEU A 36 6.63 -12.37 0.84
C LEU A 36 6.62 -12.34 -0.69
N VAL A 37 6.20 -11.21 -1.27
CA VAL A 37 6.13 -11.00 -2.72
C VAL A 37 6.60 -9.59 -3.07
N ASN A 38 7.13 -9.43 -4.28
CA ASN A 38 7.54 -8.14 -4.83
C ASN A 38 6.42 -7.44 -5.62
N GLN A 39 5.35 -8.17 -5.94
CA GLN A 39 4.23 -7.64 -6.70
C GLN A 39 3.35 -6.78 -5.79
N ILE A 40 3.35 -5.48 -6.10
CA ILE A 40 2.48 -4.48 -5.49
C ILE A 40 1.49 -4.02 -6.56
N ASN A 41 0.22 -4.34 -6.37
CA ASN A 41 -0.84 -4.07 -7.34
C ASN A 41 -1.51 -2.71 -7.11
N CYS A 42 -1.56 -2.27 -5.85
CA CYS A 42 -2.17 -1.01 -5.46
C CYS A 42 -1.57 -0.50 -4.14
N ILE A 43 -1.69 0.81 -3.91
CA ILE A 43 -1.25 1.46 -2.66
C ILE A 43 -2.26 2.50 -2.19
N ALA A 44 -2.34 2.70 -0.88
CA ALA A 44 -3.05 3.81 -0.25
C ALA A 44 -2.25 4.32 0.95
N ARG A 45 -2.50 5.57 1.36
CA ARG A 45 -1.76 6.21 2.45
C ARG A 45 -2.69 6.66 3.58
N GLU A 46 -2.34 6.32 4.81
CA GLU A 46 -2.98 6.77 6.05
C GLU A 46 -1.94 7.45 6.93
N GLY A 47 -1.94 8.78 7.01
CA GLY A 47 -0.92 9.51 7.77
C GLY A 47 0.49 9.23 7.22
N ASN A 48 1.33 8.51 7.98
CA ASN A 48 2.65 8.05 7.55
C ASN A 48 2.68 6.60 7.09
N THR A 49 1.60 5.85 7.30
CA THR A 49 1.51 4.45 6.95
C THR A 49 1.14 4.31 5.49
N ILE A 50 1.92 3.54 4.76
CA ILE A 50 1.57 3.06 3.42
C ILE A 50 0.93 1.70 3.58
N TRP A 51 -0.25 1.54 2.98
CA TRP A 51 -0.92 0.26 2.80
C TRP A 51 -0.74 -0.16 1.35
N ALA A 52 -0.36 -1.41 1.12
CA ALA A 52 -0.11 -1.96 -0.20
C ALA A 52 -0.84 -3.29 -0.38
N GLY A 53 -1.55 -3.42 -1.50
CA GLY A 53 -2.16 -4.66 -1.93
C GLY A 53 -1.18 -5.48 -2.76
N THR A 54 -1.16 -6.79 -2.50
CA THR A 54 -0.27 -7.76 -3.14
C THR A 54 -1.05 -8.97 -3.62
N ASP A 55 -0.38 -9.89 -4.29
CA ASP A 55 -0.97 -11.18 -4.68
C ASP A 55 -1.31 -12.06 -3.45
N TYR A 56 -0.67 -11.81 -2.30
CA TYR A 56 -0.76 -12.63 -1.08
C TYR A 56 -1.48 -11.92 0.08
N GLY A 57 -2.25 -10.87 -0.20
CA GLY A 57 -2.97 -10.07 0.81
C GLY A 57 -2.49 -8.62 0.88
N ILE A 58 -2.72 -7.96 2.01
CA ILE A 58 -2.27 -6.57 2.21
C ILE A 58 -1.12 -6.50 3.20
N VAL A 59 -0.26 -5.51 2.98
CA VAL A 59 0.84 -5.16 3.87
C VAL A 59 0.77 -3.68 4.21
N SER A 60 1.21 -3.31 5.41
CA SER A 60 1.39 -1.91 5.79
C SER A 60 2.79 -1.65 6.32
N PHE A 61 3.28 -0.44 6.08
CA PHE A 61 4.60 0.02 6.51
C PHE A 61 4.52 1.46 7.01
N ASP A 62 4.96 1.70 8.24
CA ASP A 62 4.93 3.04 8.89
C ASP A 62 6.27 3.80 8.81
N GLY A 63 7.26 3.24 8.09
CA GLY A 63 8.62 3.74 8.03
C GLY A 63 9.60 2.98 8.92
N SER A 64 9.10 2.17 9.87
CA SER A 64 9.90 1.38 10.81
C SER A 64 9.46 -0.08 10.88
N MET A 65 8.16 -0.34 10.94
CA MET A 65 7.57 -1.66 11.14
C MET A 65 6.69 -2.07 9.97
N TRP A 66 6.72 -3.37 9.67
CA TRP A 66 5.88 -4.02 8.68
C TRP A 66 4.76 -4.79 9.38
N ASN A 67 3.51 -4.65 8.91
CA ASN A 67 2.38 -5.48 9.34
C ASN A 67 1.75 -6.18 8.15
N PHE A 68 1.40 -7.46 8.32
CA PHE A 68 0.95 -8.33 7.24
C PHE A 68 -0.44 -8.89 7.53
N PHE A 69 -1.33 -8.82 6.55
CA PHE A 69 -2.67 -9.40 6.60
C PHE A 69 -2.82 -10.30 5.37
N LEU A 70 -2.43 -11.56 5.57
CA LEU A 70 -2.26 -12.56 4.52
C LEU A 70 -3.49 -13.46 4.40
N PHE A 71 -3.74 -14.00 3.21
CA PHE A 71 -4.91 -14.85 2.95
C PHE A 71 -4.87 -16.21 3.65
N ASP A 72 -3.71 -16.68 4.10
CA ASP A 72 -3.59 -17.93 4.85
C ASP A 72 -3.99 -17.78 6.33
N ASN A 73 -4.21 -16.55 6.80
CA ASN A 73 -4.81 -16.27 8.10
C ASN A 73 -6.34 -16.39 8.02
N GLN A 74 -6.95 -17.18 8.92
CA GLN A 74 -8.38 -17.50 8.86
C GLN A 74 -9.30 -16.26 8.75
N SER A 75 -9.00 -15.19 9.49
CA SER A 75 -9.79 -13.95 9.50
C SER A 75 -9.63 -13.08 8.25
N ALA A 76 -8.63 -13.35 7.41
CA ALA A 76 -8.28 -12.57 6.22
C ALA A 76 -8.28 -13.43 4.94
N SER A 77 -8.88 -14.62 4.99
CA SER A 77 -8.81 -15.62 3.91
C SER A 77 -9.40 -15.23 2.57
N PHE A 78 -10.20 -14.18 2.54
CA PHE A 78 -10.76 -13.58 1.33
C PHE A 78 -9.78 -12.64 0.59
N LEU A 79 -8.66 -12.26 1.21
CA LEU A 79 -7.64 -11.34 0.67
C LEU A 79 -6.72 -11.99 -0.36
N ASN A 80 -7.27 -12.79 -1.28
CA ASN A 80 -6.49 -13.37 -2.37
C ASN A 80 -6.44 -12.40 -3.55
N ASN A 81 -5.22 -12.02 -3.94
CA ASN A 81 -4.91 -11.11 -5.05
C ASN A 81 -5.69 -9.78 -4.97
N ILE A 82 -5.02 -8.80 -4.36
CA ILE A 82 -5.59 -7.49 -4.09
C ILE A 82 -5.45 -6.60 -5.32
N LEU A 83 -6.57 -6.08 -5.80
CA LEU A 83 -6.64 -5.26 -7.01
C LEU A 83 -6.76 -3.77 -6.70
N ALA A 84 -7.42 -3.43 -5.59
CA ALA A 84 -7.62 -2.05 -5.20
C ALA A 84 -7.56 -1.89 -3.68
N ILE A 85 -7.05 -0.75 -3.23
CA ILE A 85 -7.15 -0.31 -1.84
C ILE A 85 -7.42 1.19 -1.79
N THR A 86 -8.34 1.59 -0.93
CA THR A 86 -8.57 3.00 -0.59
C THR A 86 -8.88 3.12 0.90
N ILE A 87 -8.74 4.32 1.44
CA ILE A 87 -8.99 4.61 2.85
C ILE A 87 -10.06 5.68 2.93
N ASP A 88 -11.11 5.42 3.72
CA ASP A 88 -12.16 6.41 3.94
C ASP A 88 -11.77 7.46 4.99
N SER A 89 -12.60 8.51 5.12
CA SER A 89 -12.38 9.59 6.08
C SER A 89 -12.33 9.14 7.55
N SER A 90 -12.82 7.94 7.85
CA SER A 90 -12.85 7.35 9.19
C SER A 90 -11.68 6.39 9.42
N GLY A 91 -10.75 6.26 8.46
CA GLY A 91 -9.58 5.38 8.56
C GLY A 91 -9.88 3.91 8.24
N ASN A 92 -11.07 3.58 7.71
CA ASN A 92 -11.34 2.21 7.28
C ASN A 92 -10.65 1.95 5.94
N LYS A 93 -10.04 0.78 5.81
CA LYS A 93 -9.40 0.33 4.57
C LYS A 93 -10.44 -0.45 3.80
N TRP A 94 -10.67 -0.06 2.56
CA TRP A 94 -11.57 -0.72 1.63
C TRP A 94 -10.74 -1.41 0.57
N ILE A 95 -10.95 -2.70 0.40
CA ILE A 95 -10.06 -3.58 -0.36
C ILE A 95 -10.87 -4.32 -1.42
N GLY A 96 -10.48 -4.12 -2.68
CA GLY A 96 -11.00 -4.85 -3.82
C GLY A 96 -10.14 -6.06 -4.10
N THR A 97 -10.77 -7.21 -4.29
CA THR A 97 -10.08 -8.48 -4.52
C THR A 97 -10.47 -9.06 -5.89
N SER A 98 -9.67 -10.00 -6.38
CA SER A 98 -9.93 -10.70 -7.64
C SER A 98 -11.05 -11.75 -7.61
N GLY A 99 -11.73 -11.93 -6.46
CA GLY A 99 -12.80 -12.92 -6.33
C GLY A 99 -13.35 -13.12 -4.92
N GLY A 100 -12.72 -12.54 -3.89
CA GLY A 100 -13.21 -12.51 -2.51
C GLY A 100 -14.23 -11.40 -2.21
N GLY A 101 -14.60 -10.59 -3.21
CA GLY A 101 -15.48 -9.44 -3.05
C GLY A 101 -14.78 -8.18 -2.53
N LEU A 102 -15.54 -7.36 -1.82
CA LEU A 102 -15.10 -6.11 -1.18
C LEU A 102 -14.86 -6.35 0.31
N GLY A 103 -13.63 -6.14 0.78
CA GLY A 103 -13.27 -6.14 2.19
C GLY A 103 -13.28 -4.75 2.80
N LYS A 104 -13.71 -4.66 4.06
CA LYS A 104 -13.54 -3.49 4.91
C LYS A 104 -12.77 -3.88 6.17
N PHE A 105 -11.71 -3.14 6.48
CA PHE A 105 -10.96 -3.27 7.74
C PHE A 105 -11.08 -1.98 8.55
N ASP A 106 -11.59 -2.07 9.78
CA ASP A 106 -11.73 -0.93 10.70
C ASP A 106 -10.51 -0.73 11.61
N GLY A 107 -9.46 -1.53 11.44
CA GLY A 107 -8.29 -1.58 12.33
C GLY A 107 -8.31 -2.74 13.32
N VAL A 108 -9.46 -3.39 13.51
CA VAL A 108 -9.67 -4.52 14.42
C VAL A 108 -10.38 -5.67 13.71
N ASN A 109 -11.50 -5.37 13.06
CA ASN A 109 -12.42 -6.32 12.47
C ASN A 109 -12.46 -6.22 10.94
N TRP A 110 -12.79 -7.36 10.35
CA TRP A 110 -13.07 -7.49 8.93
C TRP A 110 -14.57 -7.59 8.69
N THR A 111 -15.06 -6.84 7.71
CA THR A 111 -16.39 -7.04 7.12
C THR A 111 -16.22 -7.33 5.63
N VAL A 112 -16.88 -8.37 5.13
CA VAL A 112 -16.73 -8.84 3.75
C VAL A 112 -18.08 -8.77 3.03
N PHE A 113 -18.09 -8.11 1.88
CA PHE A 113 -19.25 -7.98 1.01
C PHE A 113 -19.01 -8.76 -0.28
N THR A 114 -19.95 -9.63 -0.61
CA THR A 114 -19.96 -10.53 -1.76
C THR A 114 -21.31 -10.44 -2.46
N THR A 115 -21.42 -11.05 -3.62
CA THR A 115 -22.69 -11.23 -4.35
C THR A 115 -23.76 -11.97 -3.54
N ASN A 116 -23.36 -12.76 -2.53
CA ASN A 116 -24.29 -13.58 -1.75
C ASN A 116 -24.88 -12.87 -0.53
N ASN A 117 -24.23 -11.80 -0.04
CA ASN A 117 -24.63 -11.09 1.18
C ASN A 117 -24.79 -9.57 0.99
N SER A 118 -24.70 -9.10 -0.26
CA SER A 118 -24.80 -7.68 -0.60
C SER A 118 -25.36 -7.49 -2.01
N GLN A 119 -25.49 -6.24 -2.44
CA GLN A 119 -25.91 -5.88 -3.80
C GLN A 119 -24.73 -5.79 -4.78
N LEU A 120 -23.54 -6.27 -4.39
CA LEU A 120 -22.38 -6.27 -5.25
C LEU A 120 -22.63 -7.19 -6.47
N PRO A 121 -22.52 -6.70 -7.71
CA PRO A 121 -22.88 -7.47 -8.90
C PRO A 121 -21.82 -8.52 -9.29
N SER A 122 -20.58 -8.38 -8.83
CA SER A 122 -19.49 -9.35 -9.04
C SER A 122 -18.53 -9.35 -7.85
N ASN A 123 -17.98 -10.51 -7.51
CA ASN A 123 -16.95 -10.62 -6.45
C ASN A 123 -15.55 -10.18 -6.93
N ILE A 124 -15.41 -9.77 -8.18
CA ILE A 124 -14.19 -9.16 -8.71
C ILE A 124 -14.35 -7.65 -8.61
N VAL A 125 -13.63 -7.05 -7.67
CA VAL A 125 -13.65 -5.61 -7.41
C VAL A 125 -12.30 -5.03 -7.82
N SER A 126 -12.28 -4.35 -8.98
CA SER A 126 -11.04 -3.88 -9.62
C SER A 126 -10.69 -2.43 -9.30
N ALA A 127 -11.65 -1.64 -8.81
CA ALA A 127 -11.43 -0.24 -8.47
C ALA A 127 -12.38 0.20 -7.34
N ILE A 128 -11.88 1.08 -6.47
CA ILE A 128 -12.67 1.71 -5.40
C ILE A 128 -12.23 3.17 -5.30
N ALA A 129 -13.19 4.09 -5.31
CA ALA A 129 -12.93 5.51 -5.13
C ALA A 129 -14.00 6.16 -4.26
N PHE A 130 -13.64 7.22 -3.55
CA PHE A 130 -14.59 8.09 -2.87
C PHE A 130 -14.71 9.40 -3.63
N ASP A 131 -15.93 9.91 -3.74
CA ASP A 131 -16.15 11.27 -4.23
C ASP A 131 -16.06 12.31 -3.09
N SER A 132 -16.18 13.60 -3.45
CA SER A 132 -16.13 14.70 -2.49
C SER A 132 -17.28 14.73 -1.48
N GLN A 133 -18.33 13.94 -1.70
CA GLN A 133 -19.45 13.77 -0.77
C GLN A 133 -19.30 12.50 0.07
N ASN A 134 -18.10 11.87 0.04
CA ASN A 134 -17.78 10.63 0.73
C ASN A 134 -18.65 9.44 0.28
N ARG A 135 -19.18 9.47 -0.94
CA ARG A 135 -19.87 8.33 -1.54
C ARG A 135 -18.85 7.43 -2.21
N MET A 136 -19.02 6.13 -2.02
CA MET A 136 -18.14 5.13 -2.60
C MET A 136 -18.59 4.72 -4.00
N TRP A 137 -17.63 4.69 -4.91
CA TRP A 137 -17.76 4.20 -6.27
C TRP A 137 -16.95 2.92 -6.40
N ILE A 138 -17.59 1.86 -6.88
CA ILE A 138 -16.98 0.52 -6.98
C ILE A 138 -17.00 0.10 -8.45
N GLY A 139 -15.83 -0.23 -8.98
CA GLY A 139 -15.67 -0.83 -10.30
C GLY A 139 -15.61 -2.35 -10.20
N THR A 140 -16.44 -3.04 -10.98
CA THR A 140 -16.51 -4.51 -11.04
C THR A 140 -16.45 -5.01 -12.48
N THR A 141 -16.21 -6.30 -12.67
CA THR A 141 -16.17 -6.94 -14.01
C THR A 141 -17.52 -7.47 -14.53
N ALA A 142 -18.62 -7.14 -13.85
CA ALA A 142 -19.98 -7.52 -14.28
C ALA A 142 -20.45 -6.71 -15.49
#